data_AF-W8NSS8-F1
#
_entry.id   AF-W8NSS8-F1
#
_cell.length_a   1.000
_cell.length_b   1.000
_cell.length_c   1.000
_cell.angle_alpha   90.00
_cell.angle_beta   90.00
_cell.angle_gamma   90.00
#
_symmetry.space_group_name_H-M   'P 1'
#
loop_
_entity.id
_entity.type
_entity.pdbx_description
1 polymer ?
#
loop_
_entity_poly.entity_id
_entity_poly.type
_entity_poly.pdbx_seq_one_letter_code
_entity_poly.pdbx_strand_id
1 'polypeptide(L)'
;MRTYIDANVIYNFLFTTPLTARAKEILTLDDELIISPISINEAVYVSFRKLAKEKHGISNIYDAKRFSRHQLVQNWLKRRFPWSWASLEMRGLIFYPMRIGLR
;
A
#
# COMPACT_ATOMS: atom_id res chain seq x y z
N MET A 1 -0.48 -22.61 6.41
CA MET A 1 0.06 -21.79 7.52
C MET A 1 -0.30 -20.33 7.20
N ARG A 2 0.03 -19.33 8.03
CA ARG A 2 -0.36 -17.93 7.78
C ARG A 2 0.87 -17.09 7.53
N THR A 3 0.87 -16.34 6.43
CA THR A 3 1.96 -15.45 6.05
C THR A 3 1.45 -14.01 6.05
N TYR A 4 2.00 -13.18 6.94
CA TYR A 4 1.70 -11.75 6.97
C TYR A 4 2.52 -11.01 5.92
N ILE A 5 1.86 -10.18 5.11
CA ILE A 5 2.46 -9.43 4.01
C ILE A 5 2.72 -7.98 4.42
N ASP A 6 3.96 -7.53 4.17
CA ASP A 6 4.38 -6.15 4.40
C ASP A 6 3.96 -5.18 3.28
N ALA A 7 3.94 -3.87 3.60
CA ALA A 7 3.64 -2.80 2.67
C ALA A 7 4.51 -2.81 1.40
N ASN A 8 5.75 -3.29 1.48
CA ASN A 8 6.64 -3.35 0.32
C ASN A 8 6.18 -4.32 -0.78
N VAL A 9 5.52 -5.42 -0.40
CA VAL A 9 4.92 -6.35 -1.36
C VAL A 9 3.69 -5.72 -2.02
N ILE A 10 2.91 -4.92 -1.28
CA ILE A 10 1.80 -4.14 -1.85
C ILE A 10 2.33 -3.08 -2.83
N TYR A 11 3.38 -2.37 -2.43
CA TYR A 11 4.02 -1.36 -3.25
C TYR A 11 4.50 -1.92 -4.59
N ASN A 12 5.03 -3.14 -4.58
CA ASN A 12 5.35 -3.89 -5.79
C ASN A 12 4.14 -4.05 -6.71
N PHE A 13 2.98 -4.44 -6.19
CA PHE A 13 1.76 -4.54 -6.97
C PHE A 13 1.27 -3.19 -7.49
N LEU A 14 1.40 -2.12 -6.71
CA LEU A 14 0.94 -0.78 -7.07
C LEU A 14 1.82 -0.10 -8.14
N PHE A 15 3.12 -0.38 -8.16
CA PHE A 15 4.11 0.26 -9.05
C PHE A 15 4.75 -0.72 -10.04
N THR A 16 4.26 -1.96 -10.10
CA THR A 16 4.74 -3.03 -10.98
C THR A 16 6.26 -3.17 -10.94
N THR A 17 6.84 -3.11 -9.74
CA THR A 17 8.27 -3.41 -9.59
C THR A 17 8.50 -4.93 -9.69
N PRO A 18 9.72 -5.42 -9.92
CA PRO A 18 9.98 -6.85 -9.88
C PRO A 18 10.04 -7.36 -8.42
N LEU A 19 9.35 -8.46 -8.11
CA LEU A 19 9.58 -9.21 -6.87
C LEU A 19 10.85 -10.06 -7.00
N THR A 20 11.55 -10.24 -5.88
CA THR A 20 12.64 -11.22 -5.78
C THR A 20 12.11 -12.63 -5.96
N ALA A 21 12.94 -13.56 -6.43
CA ALA A 21 12.57 -14.98 -6.56
C ALA A 21 12.02 -15.54 -5.24
N ARG A 22 12.68 -15.22 -4.12
CA ARG A 22 12.24 -15.63 -2.79
C ARG A 22 10.86 -15.10 -2.40
N ALA A 23 10.58 -13.83 -2.71
CA ALA A 23 9.27 -13.25 -2.43
C ALA A 23 8.17 -13.91 -3.27
N LYS A 24 8.46 -14.24 -4.55
CA LYS A 24 7.53 -14.98 -5.40
C LYS A 24 7.23 -16.36 -4.83
N GLU A 25 8.27 -17.11 -4.43
CA GLU A 25 8.10 -18.43 -3.80
C GLU A 25 7.18 -18.38 -2.59
N ILE A 26 7.41 -17.43 -1.67
CA ILE A 26 6.59 -17.25 -0.46
C ILE A 26 5.13 -16.95 -0.80
N LEU A 27 4.88 -16.11 -1.82
CA LEU A 27 3.52 -15.79 -2.28
C LEU A 27 2.83 -16.94 -3.01
N THR A 28 3.57 -17.97 -3.43
CA THR A 28 3.04 -19.17 -4.10
C THR A 28 2.89 -20.37 -3.17
N LEU A 29 3.25 -20.24 -1.89
CA LEU A 29 2.96 -21.28 -0.89
C LEU A 29 1.45 -21.35 -0.64
N ASP A 30 0.93 -22.53 -0.27
CA ASP A 30 -0.46 -22.77 0.16
C ASP A 30 -0.78 -22.15 1.54
N ASP A 31 -0.32 -20.92 1.74
CA ASP A 31 -0.49 -20.15 2.96
C ASP A 31 -1.61 -19.12 2.80
N GLU A 32 -2.36 -18.93 3.87
CA GLU A 32 -3.27 -17.80 4.00
C GLU A 32 -2.44 -16.51 4.05
N LEU A 33 -2.57 -15.68 3.01
CA LEU A 33 -1.92 -14.38 2.92
C LEU A 33 -2.73 -13.35 3.71
N ILE A 34 -2.10 -12.75 4.72
CA ILE A 34 -2.74 -11.80 5.63
C ILE A 34 -2.17 -10.41 5.45
N ILE A 35 -3.03 -9.40 5.49
CA ILE A 35 -2.63 -8.01 5.38
C ILE A 35 -3.39 -7.10 6.34
N SER A 36 -2.74 -6.02 6.79
CA SER A 36 -3.39 -5.01 7.62
C SER A 36 -3.79 -3.76 6.80
N PRO A 37 -4.83 -3.04 7.25
CA PRO A 37 -5.16 -1.71 6.72
C PRO A 37 -3.99 -0.72 6.78
N ILE A 38 -3.15 -0.82 7.82
CA ILE A 38 -2.00 0.08 8.01
C ILE A 38 -0.99 -0.12 6.88
N SER A 39 -0.63 -1.37 6.58
CA SER A 39 0.31 -1.69 5.51
C SER A 39 -0.17 -1.20 4.14
N ILE A 40 -1.48 -1.24 3.88
CA ILE A 40 -2.07 -0.69 2.64
C ILE A 40 -1.93 0.83 2.61
N ASN A 41 -2.23 1.50 3.73
CA ASN A 41 -2.14 2.96 3.81
C ASN A 41 -0.69 3.45 3.64
N GLU A 42 0.27 2.74 4.25
CA GLU A 42 1.71 2.97 4.06
C GLU A 42 2.10 2.82 2.59
N ALA A 43 1.69 1.74 1.95
CA ALA A 43 1.97 1.52 0.53
C ALA A 43 1.39 2.65 -0.34
N VAL A 44 0.14 3.08 -0.09
CA VAL A 44 -0.49 4.23 -0.77
C VAL A 44 0.27 5.53 -0.51
N TYR A 45 0.76 5.77 0.69
CA TYR A 45 1.51 6.98 1.02
C TYR A 45 2.90 7.01 0.37
N VAL A 46 3.63 5.89 0.38
CA VAL A 46 4.93 5.75 -0.31
C VAL A 46 4.75 5.96 -1.80
N SER A 47 3.71 5.36 -2.37
CA SER A 47 3.27 5.56 -3.76
C SER A 47 3.03 7.03 -4.09
N PHE A 48 2.27 7.72 -3.24
CA PHE A 48 2.03 9.15 -3.37
C PHE A 48 3.33 9.95 -3.37
N ARG A 49 4.25 9.68 -2.44
CA ARG A 49 5.53 10.39 -2.36
C ARG A 49 6.38 10.19 -3.61
N LYS A 50 6.42 8.98 -4.15
CA LYS A 50 7.12 8.71 -5.40
C LYS A 50 6.54 9.52 -6.56
N LEU A 51 5.22 9.50 -6.72
CA LEU A 51 4.53 10.29 -7.76
C LEU A 51 4.72 11.80 -7.57
N ALA A 52 4.68 12.30 -6.34
CA ALA A 52 4.91 13.72 -6.03
C ALA A 52 6.33 14.14 -6.42
N LYS A 53 7.34 13.29 -6.18
CA LYS A 53 8.71 13.52 -6.62
C LYS A 53 8.83 13.51 -8.14
N GLU A 54 8.30 12.48 -8.79
CA GLU A 54 8.45 12.28 -10.24
C GLU A 54 7.70 13.33 -11.07
N LYS A 55 6.49 13.71 -10.65
CA LYS A 55 5.61 14.61 -11.41
C LYS A 55 5.72 16.08 -11.02
N HIS A 56 6.13 16.36 -9.79
CA HIS A 56 6.12 17.72 -9.23
C HIS A 56 7.44 18.13 -8.59
N GLY A 57 8.48 17.28 -8.63
CA GLY A 57 9.79 17.58 -8.04
C GLY A 57 9.81 17.61 -6.50
N ILE A 58 8.73 17.19 -5.83
CA ILE A 58 8.59 17.29 -4.38
C ILE A 58 9.30 16.10 -3.71
N SER A 59 10.45 16.35 -3.10
CA SER A 59 11.31 15.31 -2.51
C SER A 59 11.28 15.26 -0.98
N ASN A 60 10.96 16.37 -0.30
CA ASN A 60 10.96 16.43 1.16
C ASN A 60 9.57 16.13 1.76
N ILE A 61 9.57 15.69 3.02
CA ILE A 61 8.35 15.23 3.70
C ILE A 61 7.37 16.36 4.01
N TYR A 62 7.87 17.57 4.28
CA TYR A 62 7.05 18.73 4.64
C TYR A 62 6.23 19.21 3.45
N ASP A 63 6.86 19.34 2.29
CA ASP A 63 6.19 19.72 1.05
C ASP A 63 5.27 18.62 0.55
N ALA A 64 5.66 17.34 0.68
CA ALA A 64 4.75 16.23 0.38
C ALA A 64 3.49 16.28 1.26
N LYS A 65 3.64 16.59 2.56
CA LYS A 65 2.52 16.75 3.49
C LYS A 65 1.67 17.99 3.18
N ARG A 66 2.28 19.07 2.70
CA ARG A 66 1.54 20.26 2.24
C ARG A 66 0.76 19.94 0.97
N PHE A 67 1.42 19.30 0.00
CA PHE A 67 0.84 18.91 -1.28
C PHE A 67 -0.29 17.88 -1.13
N SER A 68 -0.19 16.96 -0.16
CA SER A 68 -1.25 15.99 0.10
C SER A 68 -2.57 16.62 0.50
N ARG A 69 -2.57 17.87 0.99
CA ARG A 69 -3.79 18.63 1.35
C ARG A 69 -4.49 19.27 0.15
N HIS A 70 -3.87 19.29 -1.02
CA HIS A 70 -4.49 19.81 -2.23
C HIS A 70 -5.73 18.96 -2.59
N GLN A 71 -6.85 19.60 -2.94
CA GLN A 71 -8.14 18.91 -3.12
C GLN A 71 -8.07 17.73 -4.11
N LEU A 72 -7.37 17.91 -5.23
CA LEU A 72 -7.16 16.84 -6.22
C LEU A 72 -6.40 15.65 -5.66
N VAL A 73 -5.38 15.91 -4.82
CA VAL A 73 -4.56 14.87 -4.19
C VAL A 73 -5.35 14.17 -3.10
N GLN A 74 -6.12 14.90 -2.30
CA GLN A 74 -7.05 14.33 -1.33
C GLN A 74 -8.07 13.40 -2.00
N ASN A 75 -8.66 13.83 -3.11
CA ASN A 75 -9.59 13.00 -3.88
C ASN A 75 -8.91 11.74 -4.42
N TRP A 76 -7.67 11.85 -4.89
CA TRP A 76 -6.88 10.71 -5.33
C TRP A 76 -6.59 9.74 -4.19
N LEU A 77 -6.11 10.22 -3.05
CA LEU A 77 -5.80 9.42 -1.86
C LEU A 77 -7.04 8.67 -1.34
N LYS A 78 -8.18 9.37 -1.23
CA LYS A 78 -9.47 8.79 -0.81
C LYS A 78 -9.95 7.67 -1.71
N ARG A 79 -9.65 7.74 -3.02
CA ARG A 79 -10.00 6.68 -3.98
C ARG A 79 -8.99 5.55 -4.00
N ARG A 80 -7.71 5.85 -3.75
CA ARG A 80 -6.63 4.87 -3.93
C ARG A 80 -6.61 3.82 -2.84
N PHE A 81 -6.93 4.16 -1.59
CA PHE A 81 -7.00 3.17 -0.52
C PHE A 81 -8.09 2.12 -0.78
N PRO A 82 -9.37 2.46 -1.00
CA PRO A 82 -10.42 1.48 -1.31
C PRO A 82 -10.12 0.66 -2.57
N TRP A 83 -9.55 1.29 -3.60
CA TRP A 83 -9.14 0.56 -4.81
C TRP A 83 -8.04 -0.47 -4.53
N SER A 84 -7.05 -0.11 -3.72
CA SER A 84 -5.95 -1.01 -3.34
C SER A 84 -6.48 -2.16 -2.49
N TRP A 85 -7.40 -1.86 -1.57
CA TRP A 85 -8.10 -2.86 -0.76
C TRP A 85 -8.85 -3.86 -1.65
N ALA A 86 -9.76 -3.40 -2.50
CA ALA A 86 -10.56 -4.26 -3.37
C ALA A 86 -9.68 -5.09 -4.34
N SER A 87 -8.59 -4.51 -4.84
CA SER A 87 -7.65 -5.22 -5.72
C SER A 87 -6.94 -6.38 -5.02
N LEU A 88 -6.68 -6.25 -3.72
CA LEU A 88 -6.07 -7.28 -2.90
C LEU A 88 -7.10 -8.35 -2.46
N GLU A 89 -8.35 -7.95 -2.14
CA GLU A 89 -9.45 -8.89 -1.89
C GLU A 89 -9.72 -9.81 -3.09
N MET A 90 -9.80 -9.25 -4.30
CA MET A 90 -9.99 -10.03 -5.53
C MET A 90 -8.87 -11.04 -5.79
N ARG A 91 -7.72 -10.88 -5.14
CA ARG A 91 -6.55 -11.78 -5.25
C ARG A 91 -6.49 -12.79 -4.11
N GLY A 92 -7.52 -12.86 -3.26
CA GLY A 92 -7.62 -13.83 -2.17
C GLY A 92 -6.85 -13.44 -0.91
N LEU A 93 -6.42 -12.18 -0.76
CA LEU A 93 -5.81 -11.74 0.50
C LEU A 93 -6.88 -11.60 1.60
N ILE A 94 -6.54 -12.07 2.79
CA ILE A 94 -7.39 -12.00 3.98
C ILE A 94 -7.00 -10.77 4.80
N PHE A 95 -7.99 -9.94 5.12
CA PHE A 95 -7.79 -8.70 5.87
C PHE A 95 -8.09 -8.93 7.33
N TYR A 96 -7.11 -8.66 8.18
CA TYR A 96 -7.32 -8.72 9.61
C TYR A 96 -7.78 -7.36 10.14
N PRO A 97 -8.92 -7.28 10.84
CA PRO A 97 -9.28 -6.08 11.57
C PRO A 97 -8.25 -5.88 12.67
N MET A 98 -7.44 -4.83 12.56
CA MET A 98 -6.64 -4.39 13.68
C MET A 98 -7.64 -3.83 14.70
N ARG A 99 -7.76 -4.46 15.87
CA ARG A 99 -8.37 -3.79 17.04
C ARG A 99 -7.45 -2.62 17.36
N ILE A 100 -7.73 -1.47 16.77
CA ILE A 100 -7.14 -0.21 17.22
C ILE A 100 -7.71 -0.06 18.63
N GLY A 101 -6.89 -0.39 19.64
CA GLY A 101 -7.22 -0.07 21.01
C GLY A 101 -7.38 1.44 21.07
N LEU A 102 -8.63 1.90 21.07
CA LEU A 102 -8.98 3.26 21.46
C LEU A 102 -8.53 3.37 22.92
N ARG A 103 -7.34 3.96 23.11
CA ARG A 103 -6.97 4.60 24.36
C ARG A 103 -7.43 6.04 24.30
#